data_AF-A0A7S3IRL8-F1
#
_entry.id   AF-A0A7S3IRL8-F1
#
_cell.length_a   1.000
_cell.length_b   1.000
_cell.length_c   1.000
_cell.angle_alpha   90.00
_cell.angle_beta   90.00
_cell.angle_gamma   90.00
#
_symmetry.space_group_name_H-M   'P 1'
#
loop_
_entity.id
_entity.type
_entity.pdbx_description
1 polymer ?
#
loop_
_entity_poly.entity_id
_entity_poly.type
_entity_poly.pdbx_seq_one_letter_code
_entity_poly.pdbx_strand_id
1 'polypeptide(L)'
;LAKKAMKKKVDAGELDSNLAYLNALSSDEWRQRKSQIKHPKDFMDLDKLYEALEMTMLHKLQSIIERRKQYKLCKKDLINSIFAVDIVNASTNHVRFLTFQLFRKRVTHGQFTCQKVKEIMTQLCTL
;
A
#
# COMPACT_ATOMS: atom_id res chain seq x y z
N LEU A 1 -6.00 0.00 34.30
CA LEU A 1 -4.82 0.66 33.69
C LEU A 1 -4.69 0.42 32.17
N ALA A 2 -5.12 -0.71 31.62
CA ALA A 2 -5.01 -1.01 30.17
C ALA A 2 -5.95 -0.17 29.24
N LYS A 3 -7.13 0.25 29.70
CA LYS A 3 -8.09 1.02 28.86
C LYS A 3 -7.66 2.47 28.57
N LYS A 4 -6.73 3.04 29.36
CA LYS A 4 -6.22 4.41 29.14
C LYS A 4 -5.10 4.46 28.08
N ALA A 5 -4.41 3.35 27.83
CA ALA A 5 -3.36 3.26 26.80
C ALA A 5 -3.92 3.13 25.38
N MET A 6 -5.11 2.54 25.21
CA MET A 6 -5.78 2.48 23.89
C MET A 6 -6.45 3.79 23.49
N LYS A 7 -6.83 4.65 24.44
CA LYS A 7 -7.55 5.90 24.16
C LYS A 7 -6.64 7.06 23.75
N LYS A 8 -5.33 6.97 24.01
CA LYS A 8 -4.36 8.07 23.79
C LYS A 8 -3.65 8.05 22.42
N LYS A 9 -3.92 7.04 21.58
CA LYS A 9 -3.36 6.94 20.20
C LYS A 9 -4.32 7.44 19.11
N VAL A 10 -5.53 7.87 19.48
CA VAL A 10 -6.55 8.35 18.52
C VAL A 10 -6.51 9.88 18.37
N ASP A 11 -5.81 10.59 19.25
CA ASP A 11 -5.67 12.06 19.22
C ASP A 11 -4.32 12.48 18.63
N ALA A 12 -4.13 12.16 17.35
CA ALA A 12 -3.24 12.77 16.35
C ALA A 12 -3.24 11.79 15.18
N GLY A 13 -3.75 12.19 14.02
CA GLY A 13 -4.01 11.33 12.86
C GLY A 13 -2.76 10.78 12.15
N GLU A 14 -1.85 10.16 12.89
CA GLU A 14 -0.78 9.35 12.34
C GLU A 14 -1.31 7.92 12.14
N LEU A 15 -1.66 7.62 10.89
CA LEU A 15 -1.81 6.24 10.46
C LEU A 15 -0.55 5.44 10.84
N ASP A 16 -0.71 4.15 11.16
CA ASP A 16 0.43 3.23 11.31
C ASP A 16 1.45 3.49 10.19
N SER A 17 2.75 3.46 10.48
CA SER A 17 3.82 3.65 9.48
C SER A 17 3.62 2.83 8.20
N ASN A 18 2.97 1.65 8.30
CA ASN A 18 2.68 0.80 7.15
C ASN A 18 1.51 1.31 6.29
N LEU A 19 0.65 2.15 6.86
CA LEU A 19 -0.51 2.79 6.22
C LEU A 19 -0.25 4.25 5.86
N ALA A 20 0.92 4.80 6.19
CA ALA A 20 1.26 6.21 5.95
C ALA A 20 1.11 6.63 4.48
N TYR A 21 1.28 5.70 3.53
CA TYR A 21 1.08 5.96 2.10
C TYR A 21 -0.35 6.44 1.77
N LEU A 22 -1.35 6.07 2.58
CA LEU A 22 -2.74 6.53 2.39
C LEU A 22 -2.90 8.03 2.60
N ASN A 23 -1.98 8.67 3.33
CA ASN A 23 -1.98 10.13 3.48
C ASN A 23 -1.87 10.83 2.12
N ALA A 24 -1.21 10.20 1.13
CA ALA A 24 -1.13 10.73 -0.23
C ALA A 24 -2.51 10.91 -0.87
N LEU A 25 -3.53 10.13 -0.51
CA LEU A 25 -4.90 10.30 -1.02
C LEU A 25 -5.55 11.63 -0.62
N SER A 26 -4.97 12.34 0.36
CA SER A 26 -5.43 13.66 0.78
C SER A 26 -4.85 14.81 -0.07
N SER A 27 -3.85 14.54 -0.91
CA SER A 27 -3.30 15.49 -1.87
C SER A 27 -3.51 15.02 -3.31
N ASP A 28 -3.44 15.93 -4.28
CA ASP A 28 -3.50 15.58 -5.70
C ASP A 28 -2.12 15.41 -6.35
N GLU A 29 -1.04 15.67 -5.61
CA GLU A 29 0.34 15.64 -6.12
C GLU A 29 0.75 14.26 -6.65
N TRP A 30 0.30 13.19 -5.99
CA TRP A 30 0.63 11.83 -6.39
C TRP A 30 0.03 11.46 -7.76
N ARG A 31 -1.06 12.11 -8.19
CA ARG A 31 -1.71 11.83 -9.48
C ARG A 31 -0.83 12.18 -10.68
N GLN A 32 0.12 13.08 -10.49
CA GLN A 32 1.05 13.49 -11.55
C GLN A 32 2.31 12.61 -11.60
N ARG A 33 2.53 11.77 -10.57
CA ARG A 33 3.68 10.87 -10.52
C ARG A 33 3.52 9.80 -11.61
N LYS A 34 4.62 9.54 -12.32
CA LYS A 34 4.72 8.47 -13.30
C LYS A 34 5.68 7.42 -12.77
N SER A 35 5.40 6.16 -13.09
CA SER A 35 6.31 5.05 -12.78
C SER A 35 7.70 5.33 -13.33
N GLN A 36 8.71 5.13 -12.47
CA GLN A 36 10.12 5.21 -12.86
C GLN A 36 10.62 3.92 -13.51
N ILE A 37 9.80 2.86 -13.54
CA ILE A 37 10.09 1.61 -14.24
C ILE A 37 9.93 1.85 -15.75
N LYS A 38 11.03 1.77 -16.49
CA LYS A 38 11.07 1.95 -17.95
C LYS A 38 11.58 0.71 -18.67
N HIS A 39 12.34 -0.14 -17.99
CA HIS A 39 12.94 -1.35 -18.53
C HIS A 39 12.71 -2.55 -17.61
N PRO A 40 12.76 -3.80 -18.13
CA PRO A 40 12.60 -5.00 -17.30
C PRO A 40 13.58 -5.08 -16.12
N LYS A 41 14.79 -4.55 -16.26
CA LYS A 41 15.79 -4.52 -15.19
C LYS A 41 15.39 -3.63 -14.01
N ASP A 42 14.52 -2.65 -14.22
CA ASP A 42 14.03 -1.76 -13.15
C ASP A 42 13.14 -2.50 -12.15
N PHE A 43 12.57 -3.67 -12.51
CA PHE A 43 11.82 -4.51 -11.56
C PHE A 43 12.71 -5.17 -10.51
N MET A 44 14.04 -5.19 -10.72
CA MET A 44 15.00 -5.68 -9.74
C MET A 44 15.37 -4.62 -8.69
N ASP A 45 14.95 -3.37 -8.90
CA ASP A 45 15.12 -2.28 -7.95
C ASP A 45 13.91 -2.23 -7.00
N LEU A 46 14.14 -2.61 -5.74
CA LEU A 46 13.09 -2.70 -4.72
C LEU A 46 12.41 -1.35 -4.46
N ASP A 47 13.08 -0.22 -4.68
CA ASP A 47 12.52 1.11 -4.43
C ASP A 47 11.61 1.53 -5.58
N LYS A 48 12.02 1.27 -6.82
CA LYS A 48 11.15 1.48 -8.00
C LYS A 48 9.93 0.56 -7.97
N LEU A 49 10.11 -0.69 -7.56
CA LEU A 49 9.02 -1.64 -7.40
C LEU A 49 8.05 -1.21 -6.30
N TYR A 50 8.58 -0.76 -5.15
CA TYR A 50 7.78 -0.18 -4.07
C TYR A 50 6.91 0.98 -4.56
N GLU A 51 7.52 1.95 -5.24
CA GLU A 51 6.82 3.11 -5.80
C GLU A 51 5.71 2.68 -6.77
N ALA A 52 6.00 1.74 -7.68
CA ALA A 52 5.04 1.27 -8.66
C ALA A 52 3.82 0.60 -7.99
N LEU A 53 4.05 -0.21 -6.96
CA LEU A 53 2.98 -0.87 -6.20
C LEU A 53 2.17 0.14 -5.37
N GLU A 54 2.84 1.11 -4.74
CA GLU A 54 2.21 2.19 -4.00
C GLU A 54 1.27 3.01 -4.90
N MET A 55 1.76 3.49 -6.05
CA MET A 55 0.95 4.25 -7.01
C MET A 55 -0.24 3.44 -7.52
N THR A 56 -0.02 2.15 -7.81
CA THR A 56 -1.10 1.24 -8.23
C THR A 56 -2.20 1.14 -7.17
N MET A 57 -1.81 1.06 -5.89
CA MET A 57 -2.75 1.05 -4.78
C MET A 57 -3.51 2.37 -4.66
N LEU A 58 -2.83 3.51 -4.76
CA LEU A 58 -3.44 4.83 -4.70
C LEU A 58 -4.46 5.03 -5.82
N HIS A 59 -4.12 4.68 -7.07
CA HIS A 59 -5.04 4.75 -8.20
C HIS A 59 -6.28 3.89 -8.02
N LYS A 60 -6.12 2.64 -7.55
CA LYS A 60 -7.26 1.73 -7.29
C LYS A 60 -8.18 2.28 -6.21
N LEU A 61 -7.62 2.74 -5.10
CA LEU A 61 -8.40 3.31 -4.00
C LEU A 61 -9.12 4.59 -4.43
N GLN A 62 -8.43 5.46 -5.16
CA GLN A 62 -9.02 6.69 -5.69
C GLN A 62 -10.18 6.41 -6.63
N SER A 63 -10.04 5.44 -7.54
CA SER A 63 -11.12 5.02 -8.44
C SER A 63 -12.35 4.53 -7.68
N ILE A 64 -12.16 3.75 -6.61
CA ILE A 64 -13.25 3.29 -5.74
C ILE A 64 -13.91 4.47 -5.03
N ILE A 65 -13.13 5.42 -4.50
CA ILE A 65 -13.63 6.62 -3.83
C ILE A 65 -14.45 7.50 -4.80
N GLU A 66 -13.94 7.74 -6.01
CA GLU A 66 -14.61 8.54 -7.03
C GLU A 66 -15.89 7.89 -7.52
N ARG A 67 -15.85 6.60 -7.84
CA ARG A 67 -17.06 5.85 -8.21
C ARG A 67 -18.07 5.87 -7.08
N ARG A 68 -17.65 5.68 -5.82
CA ARG A 68 -18.54 5.79 -4.65
C ARG A 68 -19.23 7.15 -4.57
N LYS A 69 -18.54 8.26 -4.89
CA LYS A 69 -19.13 9.60 -4.90
C LYS A 69 -20.23 9.78 -5.97
N GLN A 70 -20.15 9.03 -7.08
CA GLN A 70 -21.12 9.12 -8.18
C GLN A 70 -22.47 8.44 -7.87
N TYR A 71 -22.49 7.46 -6.96
CA TYR A 71 -23.73 6.75 -6.61
C TYR A 71 -24.41 7.35 -5.37
N LYS A 72 -25.65 7.81 -5.54
CA LYS A 72 -26.52 8.29 -4.46
C LYS A 72 -27.32 7.16 -3.78
N LEU A 73 -26.69 6.01 -3.53
CA LEU A 73 -27.37 4.84 -2.94
C LEU A 73 -27.11 4.73 -1.44
N CYS A 74 -28.03 4.03 -0.76
CA CYS A 74 -27.85 3.58 0.63
C CYS A 74 -26.50 2.87 0.79
N LYS A 75 -25.77 3.20 1.87
CA LYS A 75 -24.43 2.67 2.15
C LYS A 75 -24.37 1.13 2.15
N LYS A 76 -25.46 0.44 2.51
CA LYS A 76 -25.54 -1.04 2.54
C LYS A 76 -25.66 -1.64 1.13
N ASP A 77 -26.54 -1.11 0.28
CA ASP A 77 -26.75 -1.64 -1.07
C ASP A 77 -25.55 -1.35 -1.99
N LEU A 78 -24.88 -0.23 -1.72
CA LEU A 78 -23.67 0.16 -2.45
C LEU A 78 -22.51 -0.83 -2.22
N ILE A 79 -22.26 -1.18 -0.95
CA ILE A 79 -21.13 -2.04 -0.56
C ILE A 79 -21.37 -3.49 -0.98
N ASN A 80 -22.60 -3.99 -0.84
CA ASN A 80 -22.89 -5.40 -1.06
C ASN A 80 -23.07 -5.78 -2.54
N SER A 81 -23.45 -4.84 -3.41
CA SER A 81 -23.86 -5.17 -4.78
C SER A 81 -22.92 -4.62 -5.86
N ILE A 82 -22.42 -3.39 -5.71
CA ILE A 82 -21.68 -2.69 -6.79
C ILE A 82 -20.17 -2.72 -6.54
N PHE A 83 -19.74 -2.53 -5.29
CA PHE A 83 -18.31 -2.41 -4.95
C PHE A 83 -17.73 -3.63 -4.24
N ALA A 84 -18.51 -4.68 -3.96
CA ALA A 84 -18.02 -5.84 -3.23
C ALA A 84 -16.76 -6.44 -3.89
N VAL A 85 -16.80 -6.66 -5.20
CA VAL A 85 -15.67 -7.19 -5.99
C VAL A 85 -14.50 -6.21 -5.98
N ASP A 86 -14.75 -4.92 -6.17
CA ASP A 86 -13.71 -3.89 -6.19
C ASP A 86 -13.01 -3.75 -4.84
N ILE A 87 -13.77 -3.82 -3.73
CA ILE A 87 -13.25 -3.79 -2.36
C ILE A 87 -12.42 -5.04 -2.10
N VAL A 88 -12.90 -6.23 -2.43
CA VAL A 88 -12.13 -7.48 -2.26
C VAL A 88 -10.83 -7.45 -3.06
N ASN A 89 -10.88 -6.95 -4.31
CA ASN A 89 -9.70 -6.80 -5.14
C ASN A 89 -8.73 -5.76 -4.58
N ALA A 90 -9.22 -4.62 -4.09
CA ALA A 90 -8.39 -3.60 -3.46
C ALA A 90 -7.75 -4.12 -2.17
N SER A 91 -8.51 -4.82 -1.32
CA SER A 91 -8.00 -5.45 -0.10
C SER A 91 -6.94 -6.52 -0.41
N THR A 92 -7.15 -7.36 -1.41
CA THR A 92 -6.17 -8.37 -1.83
C THR A 92 -4.88 -7.72 -2.31
N ASN A 93 -4.98 -6.66 -3.12
CA ASN A 93 -3.79 -5.92 -3.56
C ASN A 93 -3.11 -5.18 -2.41
N HIS A 94 -3.89 -4.64 -1.47
CA HIS A 94 -3.36 -3.97 -0.28
C HIS A 94 -2.56 -4.95 0.60
N VAL A 95 -3.09 -6.15 0.84
CA VAL A 95 -2.36 -7.20 1.58
C VAL A 95 -1.05 -7.54 0.88
N ARG A 96 -1.07 -7.74 -0.45
CA ARG A 96 0.16 -7.99 -1.23
C ARG A 96 1.17 -6.85 -1.10
N PHE A 97 0.72 -5.61 -1.22
CA PHE A 97 1.56 -4.43 -1.06
C PHE A 97 2.18 -4.35 0.34
N LEU A 98 1.39 -4.58 1.39
CA LEU A 98 1.88 -4.60 2.77
C LEU A 98 2.89 -5.74 3.00
N THR A 99 2.62 -6.93 2.49
CA THR A 99 3.56 -8.05 2.56
C THR A 99 4.89 -7.69 1.90
N PHE A 100 4.85 -7.11 0.70
CA PHE A 100 6.04 -6.62 0.01
C PHE A 100 6.77 -5.53 0.81
N GLN A 101 6.05 -4.51 1.30
CA GLN A 101 6.62 -3.42 2.10
C GLN A 101 7.35 -3.94 3.35
N LEU A 102 6.73 -4.88 4.06
CA LEU A 102 7.32 -5.51 5.24
C LEU A 102 8.56 -6.34 4.88
N PHE A 103 8.49 -7.12 3.79
CA PHE A 103 9.62 -7.93 3.33
C PHE A 103 10.78 -7.04 2.88
N ARG A 104 10.53 -6.04 2.02
CA ARG A 104 11.51 -5.02 1.62
C ARG A 104 12.16 -4.37 2.83
N LYS A 105 11.38 -3.95 3.83
CA LYS A 105 11.92 -3.35 5.07
C LYS A 105 12.87 -4.31 5.80
N ARG A 106 12.54 -5.61 5.87
CA ARG A 106 13.42 -6.63 6.45
C ARG A 106 14.65 -6.92 5.60
N VAL A 107 14.59 -6.86 4.28
CA VAL A 107 15.76 -7.06 3.40
C VAL A 107 16.73 -5.88 3.47
N THR A 108 16.18 -4.66 3.44
CA THR A 108 16.96 -3.42 3.38
C THR A 108 17.51 -3.00 4.75
N HIS A 109 16.72 -3.16 5.81
CA HIS A 109 17.08 -2.74 7.18
C HIS A 109 17.31 -3.93 8.13
N GLY A 110 17.22 -5.17 7.65
CA GLY A 110 17.43 -6.35 8.48
C GLY A 110 18.89 -6.62 8.78
N GLN A 111 19.11 -7.46 9.80
CA GLN A 111 20.42 -7.82 10.32
C GLN A 111 21.03 -9.02 9.57
N PHE A 112 20.85 -9.11 8.24
CA PHE A 112 21.52 -10.15 7.47
C PHE A 112 23.02 -9.86 7.45
N THR A 113 23.79 -10.59 8.26
CA THR A 113 25.25 -10.45 8.33
C THR A 113 25.94 -11.12 7.14
N CYS A 114 25.34 -12.18 6.59
CA CYS A 114 25.86 -12.89 5.43
C CYS A 114 25.40 -12.25 4.11
N GLN A 115 26.35 -11.77 3.32
CA GLN A 115 26.12 -11.11 2.03
C GLN A 115 25.32 -12.00 1.05
N LYS A 116 25.68 -13.29 0.94
CA LYS A 116 25.00 -14.23 0.04
C LYS A 116 23.53 -14.46 0.41
N VAL A 117 23.22 -14.47 1.72
CA VAL A 117 21.83 -14.55 2.19
C VAL A 117 21.08 -13.28 1.83
N LYS A 118 21.70 -12.11 1.99
CA LYS A 118 21.08 -10.83 1.61
C LYS A 118 20.74 -10.77 0.12
N GLU A 119 21.62 -11.24 -0.75
CA GLU A 119 21.39 -11.33 -2.19
C GLU A 119 20.21 -12.23 -2.54
N ILE A 120 20.16 -13.44 -1.97
CA ILE A 120 19.03 -14.37 -2.15
C ILE A 120 17.72 -13.75 -1.65
N MET A 121 17.74 -13.14 -0.47
CA MET A 121 16.55 -12.49 0.09
C MET A 121 16.07 -11.30 -0.75
N THR A 122 17.00 -10.57 -1.36
CA THR A 122 16.67 -9.49 -2.31
C THR A 122 15.99 -10.04 -3.56
N GLN A 123 16.53 -11.12 -4.14
CA GLN A 123 15.93 -11.79 -5.29
C GLN A 123 14.54 -12.37 -4.96
N LEU A 124 14.37 -12.98 -3.78
CA LEU A 124 13.07 -13.47 -3.31
C LEU A 124 12.07 -12.33 -3.11
N CYS A 125 12.52 -11.14 -2.72
CA CYS A 125 11.65 -9.97 -2.55
C CYS A 125 11.21 -9.36 -3.89
N THR A 126 11.94 -9.61 -4.98
CA THR A 126 11.58 -9.14 -6.34
C THR A 126 10.69 -10.12 -7.12
N LEU A 127 10.56 -11.37 -6.65
CA LEU A 127 9.66 -12.39 -7.22
C LEU A 127 8.21 -12.17 -6.78
#